data_AF-A0A673AVX7-F1
#
_entry.id   AF-A0A673AVX7-F1
#
_cell.length_a   1.000
_cell.length_b   1.000
_cell.length_c   1.000
_cell.angle_alpha   90.00
_cell.angle_beta   90.00
_cell.angle_gamma   90.00
#
_symmetry.space_group_name_H-M   'P 1'
#
loop_
_entity.id
_entity.type
_entity.pdbx_description
1 polymer ?
#
loop_
_entity_poly.entity_id
_entity_poly.type
_entity_poly.pdbx_seq_one_letter_code
_entity_poly.pdbx_strand_id
1 'polypeptide(L)'
;SQVCCGFYAVLPSNSSSSAPLCISSHHGPVLVNMELLLSVLMFLRFYLVHRAILLHSKVLLSASYRSIGSLNNINFTFRFVLKVLMNKYPGRTLLAIILSFWLVSSWMLTRCERQTTAPANHMSTALWLIVITFLTVGYGDVAPKTSCGKMVCLFTGVMGVACTAMLVAVVTKKLDLNKGEKHVHFFMLDIQISKRVSAIRCFSSSSSIRLNVSVILHVFPHLQQSYLCHLYAVKKASKMSSITEISKTSKPVSVLA
;
A
#
# COMPACT_ATOMS: atom_id res chain seq x y z
N SER A 1 36.81 -4.78 -45.26
CA SER A 1 36.48 -3.48 -44.63
C SER A 1 36.85 -3.56 -43.16
N GLN A 2 37.99 -2.99 -42.75
CA GLN A 2 38.10 -1.65 -42.11
C GLN A 2 37.36 -1.65 -40.75
N VAL A 3 37.95 -1.39 -39.58
CA VAL A 3 38.95 -0.37 -39.23
C VAL A 3 39.71 -0.76 -37.95
N CYS A 4 41.04 -0.62 -37.95
CA CYS A 4 41.86 -0.37 -36.76
C CYS A 4 41.91 1.14 -36.47
N CYS A 5 41.78 1.56 -35.20
CA CYS A 5 42.31 2.79 -34.58
C CYS A 5 42.05 2.64 -33.06
N GLY A 6 43.05 2.48 -32.17
CA GLY A 6 44.05 3.47 -31.72
C GLY A 6 43.47 4.24 -30.52
N PHE A 7 44.04 4.28 -29.32
CA PHE A 7 45.30 4.95 -28.99
C PHE A 7 45.80 4.65 -27.54
N TYR A 8 47.09 4.29 -27.45
CA TYR A 8 48.15 4.76 -26.54
C TYR A 8 48.40 4.18 -25.14
N ALA A 9 49.64 3.66 -25.04
CA ALA A 9 50.38 3.23 -23.88
C ALA A 9 51.03 4.39 -23.12
N VAL A 10 51.25 4.22 -21.81
CA VAL A 10 52.27 4.94 -21.04
C VAL A 10 52.96 3.95 -20.07
N LEU A 11 54.28 3.84 -20.27
CA LEU A 11 55.38 3.38 -19.40
C LEU A 11 55.67 1.87 -19.19
N PRO A 12 56.94 1.45 -19.42
CA PRO A 12 57.48 0.17 -18.98
C PRO A 12 58.23 0.33 -17.65
N SER A 13 58.08 -0.61 -16.72
CA SER A 13 59.21 -1.17 -15.96
C SER A 13 58.76 -2.17 -14.89
N ASN A 14 59.10 -3.41 -15.18
CA ASN A 14 59.65 -4.40 -14.27
C ASN A 14 58.77 -5.14 -13.26
N SER A 15 59.03 -6.44 -13.25
CA SER A 15 58.81 -7.46 -12.22
C SER A 15 57.45 -8.18 -12.14
N SER A 16 57.56 -9.47 -12.48
CA SER A 16 56.79 -10.61 -11.98
C SER A 16 55.34 -10.79 -12.43
N SER A 17 55.17 -11.91 -13.15
CA SER A 17 54.05 -12.85 -13.06
C SER A 17 52.85 -12.67 -14.00
N SER A 18 52.54 -13.81 -14.62
CA SER A 18 51.29 -14.22 -15.30
C SER A 18 51.00 -13.62 -16.68
N ALA A 19 51.12 -14.50 -17.68
CA ALA A 19 50.58 -14.33 -19.03
C ALA A 19 49.09 -13.90 -19.00
N PRO A 20 48.62 -13.09 -19.95
CA PRO A 20 47.20 -12.81 -20.09
C PRO A 20 46.52 -14.09 -20.59
N LEU A 21 45.70 -14.70 -19.73
CA LEU A 21 44.84 -15.81 -20.13
C LEU A 21 43.79 -15.29 -21.11
N CYS A 22 43.99 -15.59 -22.39
CA CYS A 22 42.96 -15.52 -23.41
C CYS A 22 41.85 -16.54 -23.10
N ILE A 23 40.88 -16.15 -22.27
CA ILE A 23 39.66 -16.92 -22.09
C ILE A 23 38.85 -16.85 -23.39
N SER A 24 38.74 -18.00 -24.04
CA SER A 24 37.94 -18.23 -25.25
C SER A 24 36.53 -17.63 -25.11
N SER A 25 36.16 -16.74 -26.03
CA SER A 25 34.89 -16.01 -26.10
C SER A 25 33.63 -16.88 -26.27
N HIS A 26 33.74 -18.21 -26.24
CA HIS A 26 32.61 -19.14 -26.40
C HIS A 26 32.02 -19.66 -25.08
N HIS A 27 32.62 -19.35 -23.92
CA HIS A 27 32.14 -19.78 -22.59
C HIS A 27 31.56 -18.67 -21.71
N GLY A 28 31.71 -17.40 -22.10
CA GLY A 28 31.14 -16.25 -21.38
C GLY A 28 29.62 -16.32 -21.12
N PRO A 29 28.75 -16.63 -22.12
CA PRO A 29 27.31 -16.62 -21.90
C PRO A 29 26.84 -17.78 -21.02
N VAL A 30 27.48 -18.95 -21.08
CA VAL A 30 27.12 -20.11 -20.25
C VAL A 30 27.47 -19.86 -18.79
N LEU A 31 28.65 -19.28 -18.53
CA LEU A 31 29.08 -18.96 -17.17
C LEU A 31 28.15 -17.91 -16.53
N VAL A 32 27.79 -16.86 -17.26
CA VAL A 32 26.86 -15.82 -16.78
C VAL A 32 25.47 -16.39 -16.46
N ASN A 33 24.94 -17.28 -17.30
CA ASN A 33 23.65 -17.93 -17.04
C ASN A 33 23.70 -18.84 -15.80
N MET A 34 24.80 -19.57 -15.60
CA MET A 34 25.01 -20.39 -14.41
C MET A 34 25.18 -19.54 -13.14
N GLU A 35 25.89 -18.41 -13.23
CA GLU A 35 25.98 -17.43 -12.13
C GLU A 35 24.61 -16.82 -11.80
N LEU A 36 23.79 -16.53 -12.81
CA LEU A 36 22.42 -16.04 -12.63
C LEU A 36 21.53 -17.09 -11.95
N LEU A 37 21.65 -18.35 -12.38
CA LEU A 37 20.92 -19.46 -11.79
C LEU A 37 21.34 -19.73 -10.34
N LEU A 38 22.65 -19.77 -10.06
CA LEU A 38 23.19 -19.92 -8.70
C LEU A 38 22.78 -18.75 -7.80
N SER A 39 22.76 -17.52 -8.34
CA SER A 39 22.34 -16.36 -7.58
C SER A 39 20.83 -16.38 -7.26
N VAL A 40 19.98 -16.81 -8.19
CA VAL A 40 18.54 -17.06 -7.92
C VAL A 40 18.36 -18.18 -6.88
N LEU A 41 19.15 -19.25 -6.94
CA LEU A 41 19.14 -20.31 -5.91
C LEU A 41 19.62 -19.81 -4.54
N MET A 42 20.55 -18.86 -4.49
CA MET A 42 20.93 -18.19 -3.24
C MET A 42 19.78 -17.33 -2.69
N PHE A 43 18.95 -16.72 -3.54
CA PHE A 43 17.74 -16.03 -3.09
C PHE A 43 16.62 -16.94 -2.60
N LEU A 44 16.57 -18.19 -3.06
CA LEU A 44 15.68 -19.16 -2.46
C LEU A 44 15.92 -19.29 -0.94
N ARG A 45 17.15 -19.03 -0.47
CA ARG A 45 17.47 -18.99 0.97
C ARG A 45 16.93 -17.77 1.70
N PHE A 46 16.54 -16.68 1.03
CA PHE A 46 15.82 -15.57 1.70
C PHE A 46 14.47 -16.02 2.25
N TYR A 47 13.86 -17.10 1.71
CA TYR A 47 12.72 -17.75 2.34
C TYR A 47 13.04 -18.22 3.77
N LEU A 48 14.27 -18.72 4.01
CA LEU A 48 14.72 -19.13 5.34
C LEU A 48 14.91 -17.93 6.27
N VAL A 49 15.39 -16.80 5.75
CA VAL A 49 15.53 -15.54 6.52
C VAL A 49 14.16 -15.00 6.91
N HIS A 50 13.22 -14.96 5.97
CA HIS A 50 11.84 -14.54 6.26
C HIS A 50 11.17 -15.50 7.27
N ARG A 51 11.38 -16.82 7.13
CA ARG A 51 10.97 -17.82 8.12
C ARG A 51 11.63 -17.61 9.48
N ALA A 52 12.91 -17.24 9.52
CA ALA A 52 13.66 -16.98 10.76
C ALA A 52 13.18 -15.69 11.45
N ILE A 53 12.91 -14.62 10.71
CA ILE A 53 12.33 -13.37 11.23
C ILE A 53 10.96 -13.65 11.86
N LEU A 54 10.14 -14.47 11.19
CA LEU A 54 8.85 -14.89 11.73
C LEU A 54 9.01 -15.74 13.01
N LEU A 55 9.95 -16.70 13.00
CA LEU A 55 10.22 -17.58 14.14
C LEU A 55 10.81 -16.85 15.35
N HIS A 56 11.61 -15.81 15.12
CA HIS A 56 12.21 -14.98 16.16
C HIS A 56 11.19 -14.07 16.87
N SER A 57 9.98 -13.92 16.30
CA SER A 57 8.88 -13.29 17.04
C SER A 57 8.51 -14.18 18.23
N LYS A 58 8.86 -13.74 19.45
CA LYS A 58 8.55 -14.42 20.74
C LYS A 58 7.08 -14.85 20.88
N VAL A 59 6.19 -14.24 20.09
CA VAL A 59 4.77 -14.56 19.95
C VAL A 59 4.50 -15.98 19.43
N LEU A 60 5.25 -16.50 18.47
CA LEU A 60 4.99 -17.82 17.88
C LEU A 60 5.70 -18.96 18.61
N LEU A 61 6.79 -18.64 19.33
CA LEU A 61 7.58 -19.60 20.10
C LEU A 61 7.04 -19.84 21.51
N SER A 62 6.05 -19.06 21.95
CA SER A 62 5.44 -19.21 23.26
C SER A 62 4.75 -20.57 23.38
N ALA A 63 5.07 -21.34 24.42
CA ALA A 63 4.55 -22.68 24.68
C ALA A 63 3.01 -22.76 24.59
N SER A 64 2.31 -21.69 24.99
CA SER A 64 0.85 -21.58 24.86
C SER A 64 0.36 -21.65 23.42
N TYR A 65 0.99 -20.99 22.45
CA TYR A 65 0.52 -21.03 21.06
C TYR A 65 0.70 -22.42 20.43
N ARG A 66 1.80 -23.12 20.76
CA ARG A 66 2.03 -24.50 20.31
C ARG A 66 1.02 -25.48 20.91
N SER A 67 0.76 -25.38 22.22
CA SER A 67 -0.21 -26.23 22.92
C SER A 67 -1.63 -26.00 22.40
N ILE A 68 -2.07 -24.75 22.28
CA ILE A 68 -3.42 -24.41 21.80
C ILE A 68 -3.62 -24.84 20.34
N GLY A 69 -2.58 -24.75 19.49
CA GLY A 69 -2.68 -25.20 18.09
C GLY A 69 -2.69 -26.72 17.92
N SER A 70 -2.01 -27.49 18.80
CA SER A 70 -2.11 -28.95 18.77
C SER A 70 -3.47 -29.45 19.25
N LEU A 71 -4.07 -28.77 20.25
CA LEU A 71 -5.42 -29.07 20.72
C LEU A 71 -6.49 -28.84 19.65
N ASN A 72 -6.27 -27.90 18.73
CA ASN A 72 -7.20 -27.59 17.64
C ASN A 72 -6.86 -28.27 16.30
N ASN A 73 -5.88 -29.18 16.25
CA ASN A 73 -5.40 -29.83 15.00
C ASN A 73 -5.10 -28.84 13.86
N ILE A 74 -4.64 -27.62 14.18
CA ILE A 74 -4.32 -26.62 13.17
C ILE A 74 -2.84 -26.75 12.81
N ASN A 75 -2.56 -27.21 11.60
CA ASN A 75 -1.20 -27.21 11.07
C ASN A 75 -0.67 -25.77 11.01
N PHE A 76 0.44 -25.50 11.71
CA PHE A 76 1.11 -24.19 11.72
C PHE A 76 1.75 -23.89 10.36
N THR A 77 0.91 -23.50 9.40
CA THR A 77 1.33 -23.10 8.07
C THR A 77 1.83 -21.65 8.07
N PHE A 78 2.76 -21.34 7.18
CA PHE A 78 3.31 -20.00 7.00
C PHE A 78 2.21 -18.95 6.73
N ARG A 79 1.15 -19.31 5.98
CA ARG A 79 0.02 -18.43 5.69
C ARG A 79 -0.78 -18.05 6.94
N PHE A 80 -0.97 -18.99 7.87
CA PHE A 80 -1.64 -18.72 9.13
C PHE A 80 -0.80 -17.77 10.00
N VAL A 81 0.50 -18.04 10.09
CA VAL A 81 1.46 -17.21 10.83
C VAL A 81 1.51 -15.78 10.30
N LEU A 82 1.60 -15.62 8.97
CA LEU A 82 1.60 -14.30 8.33
C LEU A 82 0.31 -13.55 8.66
N LYS A 83 -0.86 -14.20 8.58
CA LYS A 83 -2.16 -13.60 8.96
C LYS A 83 -2.19 -13.14 10.41
N VAL A 84 -1.71 -13.96 11.35
CA VAL A 84 -1.68 -13.62 12.78
C VAL A 84 -0.76 -12.41 13.03
N LEU A 85 0.43 -12.41 12.43
CA LEU A 85 1.40 -11.33 12.63
C LEU A 85 0.91 -10.01 12.02
N MET A 86 0.33 -10.09 10.83
CA MET A 86 -0.31 -8.96 10.16
C MET A 86 -1.49 -8.37 10.94
N ASN A 87 -2.22 -9.19 11.69
CA ASN A 87 -3.31 -8.70 12.52
C ASN A 87 -2.81 -8.03 13.81
N LYS A 88 -1.72 -8.57 14.41
CA LYS A 88 -1.18 -8.06 15.69
C LYS A 88 -0.37 -6.78 15.52
N TYR A 89 0.58 -6.76 14.57
CA TYR A 89 1.44 -5.61 14.29
C TYR A 89 1.50 -5.34 12.77
N PRO A 90 0.43 -4.79 12.17
CA PRO A 90 0.33 -4.67 10.72
C PRO A 90 1.44 -3.80 10.12
N GLY A 91 1.71 -2.63 10.71
CA GLY A 91 2.69 -1.67 10.18
C GLY A 91 4.13 -2.19 10.22
N ARG A 92 4.59 -2.72 11.37
CA ARG A 92 5.96 -3.25 11.51
C ARG A 92 6.23 -4.42 10.58
N THR A 93 5.23 -5.31 10.43
CA THR A 93 5.34 -6.49 9.56
C THR A 93 5.40 -6.10 8.10
N LEU A 94 4.53 -5.18 7.68
CA LEU A 94 4.49 -4.67 6.31
C LEU A 94 5.81 -3.94 5.95
N LEU A 95 6.32 -3.08 6.85
CA LEU A 95 7.60 -2.41 6.69
C LEU A 95 8.75 -3.42 6.50
N ALA A 96 8.83 -4.44 7.35
CA ALA A 96 9.88 -5.47 7.24
C ALA A 96 9.81 -6.24 5.91
N ILE A 97 8.60 -6.55 5.42
CA ILE A 97 8.41 -7.21 4.12
C ILE A 97 8.90 -6.30 2.98
N ILE A 98 8.49 -5.03 2.96
CA ILE A 98 8.90 -4.06 1.93
C ILE A 98 10.43 -3.89 1.89
N LEU A 99 11.05 -3.64 3.05
CA LEU A 99 12.51 -3.44 3.12
C LEU A 99 13.27 -4.69 2.65
N SER A 100 12.84 -5.88 3.07
CA SER A 100 13.45 -7.13 2.61
C SER A 100 13.31 -7.31 1.10
N PHE A 101 12.15 -6.95 0.53
CA PHE A 101 11.88 -7.04 -0.90
C PHE A 101 12.72 -6.05 -1.71
N TRP A 102 12.89 -4.82 -1.23
CA TRP A 102 13.73 -3.81 -1.87
C TRP A 102 15.20 -4.24 -1.94
N LEU A 103 15.74 -4.76 -0.83
CA LEU A 103 17.13 -5.24 -0.79
C LEU A 103 17.35 -6.42 -1.75
N VAL A 104 16.43 -7.38 -1.77
CA VAL A 104 16.50 -8.55 -2.66
C VAL A 104 16.41 -8.12 -4.13
N SER A 105 15.42 -7.30 -4.47
CA SER A 105 15.19 -6.87 -5.85
C SER A 105 16.31 -5.99 -6.37
N SER A 106 16.89 -5.12 -5.53
CA SER A 106 18.03 -4.30 -5.91
C SER A 106 19.28 -5.13 -6.19
N TRP A 107 19.56 -6.13 -5.34
CA TRP A 107 20.70 -7.02 -5.56
C TRP A 107 20.50 -7.87 -6.81
N MET A 108 19.28 -8.35 -7.07
CA MET A 108 18.95 -9.06 -8.31
C MET A 108 19.12 -8.19 -9.56
N LEU A 109 18.64 -6.95 -9.51
CA LEU A 109 18.78 -6.00 -10.61
C LEU A 109 20.25 -5.69 -10.89
N THR A 110 21.05 -5.45 -9.84
CA THR A 110 22.50 -5.22 -9.93
C THR A 110 23.21 -6.41 -10.58
N ARG A 111 22.81 -7.64 -10.26
CA ARG A 111 23.39 -8.86 -10.88
C ARG A 111 23.01 -8.98 -12.35
N CYS A 112 21.77 -8.67 -12.70
CA CYS A 112 21.30 -8.76 -14.08
C CYS A 112 21.88 -7.68 -14.99
N GLU A 113 22.07 -6.45 -14.50
CA GLU A 113 22.66 -5.36 -15.28
C GLU A 113 24.20 -5.27 -15.15
N ARG A 114 24.87 -6.22 -14.48
CA ARG A 114 26.32 -6.20 -14.26
C ARG A 114 27.14 -6.24 -15.55
N GLN A 115 26.60 -6.88 -16.59
CA GLN A 115 27.28 -7.05 -17.88
C GLN A 115 27.13 -5.82 -18.79
N THR A 116 26.21 -4.91 -18.47
CA THR A 116 25.94 -3.70 -19.24
C THR A 116 26.67 -2.50 -18.62
N THR A 117 27.23 -1.62 -19.45
CA THR A 117 27.77 -0.30 -19.03
C THR A 117 26.67 0.70 -18.65
N ALA A 118 25.51 0.21 -18.24
CA ALA A 118 24.37 1.03 -17.83
C ALA A 118 24.60 1.52 -16.39
N PRO A 119 24.13 2.74 -16.05
CA PRO A 119 24.26 3.30 -14.69
C PRO A 119 23.51 2.50 -13.61
N ALA A 120 22.65 1.56 -14.01
CA ALA A 120 21.94 0.62 -13.14
C ALA A 120 22.82 -0.51 -12.55
N ASN A 121 24.11 -0.57 -12.93
CA ASN A 121 25.08 -1.53 -12.40
C ASN A 121 25.53 -1.22 -10.95
N HIS A 122 25.31 0.01 -10.45
CA HIS A 122 25.60 0.38 -9.07
C HIS A 122 24.42 0.09 -8.13
N MET A 123 24.70 -0.47 -6.95
CA MET A 123 23.68 -0.86 -5.96
C MET A 123 22.79 0.31 -5.51
N SER A 124 23.34 1.52 -5.37
CA SER A 124 22.59 2.72 -4.99
C SER A 124 21.57 3.12 -6.05
N THR A 125 21.99 3.12 -7.32
CA THR A 125 21.12 3.41 -8.47
C THR A 125 20.07 2.32 -8.66
N ALA A 126 20.44 1.05 -8.46
CA ALA A 126 19.50 -0.07 -8.48
C ALA A 126 18.46 0.04 -7.36
N LEU A 127 18.87 0.40 -6.13
CA LEU A 127 17.94 0.66 -5.02
C LEU A 127 16.97 1.78 -5.36
N TRP A 128 17.47 2.91 -5.88
CA TRP A 128 16.64 4.03 -6.34
C TRP A 128 15.59 3.56 -7.35
N LEU A 129 16.02 2.85 -8.40
CA LEU A 129 15.14 2.32 -9.45
C LEU A 129 14.06 1.37 -8.89
N ILE A 130 14.43 0.47 -7.97
CA ILE A 130 13.47 -0.45 -7.34
C ILE A 130 12.44 0.30 -6.49
N VAL A 131 12.87 1.29 -5.70
CA VAL A 131 11.96 2.09 -4.85
C VAL A 131 10.95 2.86 -5.70
N ILE A 132 11.40 3.58 -6.73
CA ILE A 132 10.50 4.36 -7.60
C ILE A 132 9.56 3.47 -8.41
N THR A 133 10.01 2.26 -8.80
CA THR A 133 9.18 1.27 -9.50
C THR A 133 8.14 0.68 -8.58
N PHE A 134 8.51 0.36 -7.33
CA PHE A 134 7.61 -0.18 -6.31
C PHE A 134 6.52 0.84 -5.92
N LEU A 135 6.89 2.12 -5.81
CA LEU A 135 5.94 3.23 -5.60
C LEU A 135 5.14 3.58 -6.86
N THR A 136 5.39 2.93 -7.99
CA THR A 136 4.74 3.19 -9.28
C THR A 136 4.90 4.63 -9.79
N VAL A 137 5.98 5.32 -9.41
CA VAL A 137 6.30 6.69 -9.87
C VAL A 137 6.93 6.65 -11.26
N GLY A 138 8.01 5.86 -11.41
CA GLY A 138 8.65 5.60 -12.71
C GLY A 138 9.16 6.85 -13.44
N TYR A 139 10.10 7.60 -12.87
CA TYR A 139 10.69 8.79 -13.50
C TYR A 139 11.31 8.54 -14.89
N GLY A 140 11.88 7.35 -15.11
CA GLY A 140 12.48 6.96 -16.40
C GLY A 140 13.91 7.48 -16.62
N ASP A 141 14.54 8.05 -15.59
CA ASP A 141 15.94 8.47 -15.55
C ASP A 141 16.92 7.30 -15.73
N VAL A 142 16.59 6.16 -15.10
CA VAL A 142 17.34 4.91 -15.21
C VAL A 142 16.38 3.77 -15.52
N ALA A 143 16.73 2.91 -16.47
CA ALA A 143 15.90 1.77 -16.88
C ALA A 143 16.75 0.55 -17.21
N PRO A 144 16.30 -0.68 -16.86
CA PRO A 144 17.02 -1.90 -17.17
C PRO A 144 17.07 -2.12 -18.67
N LYS A 145 18.25 -2.47 -19.19
CA LYS A 145 18.42 -2.81 -20.61
C LYS A 145 18.29 -4.31 -20.83
N THR A 146 18.61 -5.12 -19.83
CA THR A 146 18.59 -6.58 -19.93
C THR A 146 17.18 -7.16 -19.77
N SER A 147 16.92 -8.30 -20.41
CA SER A 147 15.64 -9.01 -20.27
C SER A 147 15.39 -9.49 -18.83
N CYS A 148 16.44 -9.91 -18.11
CA CYS A 148 16.30 -10.23 -16.69
C CYS A 148 15.88 -9.01 -15.86
N GLY A 149 16.57 -7.86 -16.02
CA GLY A 149 16.26 -6.65 -15.26
C GLY A 149 14.82 -6.18 -15.48
N LYS A 150 14.33 -6.28 -16.73
CA LYS A 150 12.92 -6.00 -17.06
C LYS A 150 11.94 -6.89 -16.29
N MET A 151 12.21 -8.19 -16.21
CA MET A 151 11.37 -9.12 -15.42
C MET A 151 11.36 -8.76 -13.94
N VAL A 152 12.52 -8.42 -13.36
CA VAL A 152 12.62 -7.98 -11.96
C VAL A 152 11.79 -6.71 -11.72
N CYS A 153 11.86 -5.72 -12.62
CA CYS A 153 11.04 -4.51 -12.53
C CYS A 153 9.54 -4.81 -12.64
N LEU A 154 9.12 -5.72 -13.52
CA LEU A 154 7.71 -6.14 -13.63
C LEU A 154 7.20 -6.78 -12.34
N PHE A 155 7.96 -7.73 -11.76
CA PHE A 155 7.60 -8.34 -10.48
C PHE A 155 7.56 -7.31 -9.33
N THR A 156 8.48 -6.34 -9.35
CA THR A 156 8.53 -5.23 -8.39
C THR A 156 7.27 -4.37 -8.46
N GLY A 157 6.81 -4.02 -9.67
CA GLY A 157 5.58 -3.26 -9.87
C GLY A 157 4.33 -4.00 -9.36
N VAL A 158 4.17 -5.28 -9.73
CA VAL A 158 3.03 -6.10 -9.28
C VAL A 158 2.99 -6.21 -7.75
N MET A 159 4.14 -6.43 -7.13
CA MET A 159 4.22 -6.53 -5.67
C MET A 159 3.99 -5.19 -4.98
N GLY A 160 4.41 -4.07 -5.58
CA GLY A 160 4.13 -2.71 -5.11
C GLY A 160 2.64 -2.40 -5.04
N VAL A 161 1.89 -2.76 -6.08
CA VAL A 161 0.42 -2.59 -6.11
C VAL A 161 -0.24 -3.45 -5.03
N ALA A 162 0.17 -4.72 -4.90
CA ALA A 162 -0.36 -5.61 -3.86
C ALA A 162 -0.10 -5.08 -2.44
N CYS A 163 1.11 -4.56 -2.17
CA CYS A 163 1.46 -3.95 -0.89
C CYS A 163 0.66 -2.68 -0.61
N THR A 164 0.43 -1.85 -1.63
CA THR A 164 -0.38 -0.63 -1.49
C THR A 164 -1.82 -0.96 -1.10
N ALA A 165 -2.45 -1.95 -1.76
CA ALA A 165 -3.79 -2.41 -1.41
C ALA A 165 -3.87 -2.91 0.04
N MET A 166 -2.86 -3.65 0.48
CA MET A 166 -2.75 -4.13 1.85
C MET A 166 -2.56 -2.99 2.86
N LEU A 167 -1.75 -1.97 2.53
CA LEU A 167 -1.55 -0.80 3.36
C LEU A 167 -2.86 -0.03 3.56
N VAL A 168 -3.63 0.17 2.49
CA VAL A 168 -4.96 0.81 2.56
C VAL A 168 -5.89 0.03 3.51
N ALA A 169 -5.95 -1.30 3.39
CA ALA A 169 -6.77 -2.13 4.27
C ALA A 169 -6.37 -1.99 5.76
N VAL A 170 -5.07 -1.86 6.06
CA VAL A 170 -4.58 -1.63 7.42
C VAL A 170 -4.98 -0.25 7.91
N VAL A 171 -4.79 0.79 7.08
CA VAL A 171 -5.14 2.17 7.43
C VAL A 171 -6.63 2.29 7.70
N THR A 172 -7.49 1.72 6.84
CA THR A 172 -8.94 1.71 7.06
C THR A 172 -9.31 1.07 8.40
N LYS A 173 -8.71 -0.07 8.76
CA LYS A 173 -8.97 -0.72 10.06
C LYS A 173 -8.49 0.09 11.26
N LYS A 174 -7.48 0.95 11.09
CA LYS A 174 -6.97 1.83 12.16
C LYS A 174 -7.75 3.14 12.27
N LEU A 175 -8.36 3.58 11.17
CA LEU A 175 -9.25 4.74 11.13
C LEU A 175 -10.70 4.40 11.49
N ASP A 176 -11.06 3.12 11.53
CA ASP A 176 -12.39 2.70 11.93
C ASP A 176 -12.61 3.06 13.42
N LEU A 177 -13.59 3.95 13.64
CA LEU A 177 -13.89 4.50 14.95
C LEU A 177 -14.40 3.40 15.87
N ASN A 178 -13.96 3.40 17.13
CA ASN A 178 -14.46 2.44 18.09
C ASN A 178 -15.97 2.65 18.32
N LYS A 179 -16.67 1.61 18.78
CA LYS A 179 -18.13 1.67 19.00
C LYS A 179 -18.56 2.86 19.87
N GLY A 180 -17.76 3.18 20.90
CA GLY A 180 -17.98 4.33 21.78
C GLY A 180 -17.77 5.68 21.08
N GLU A 181 -16.67 5.84 20.35
CA GLU A 181 -16.37 7.08 19.60
C GLU A 181 -17.42 7.34 18.53
N LYS A 182 -17.85 6.29 17.83
CA LYS A 182 -18.93 6.35 16.84
C LYS A 182 -20.25 6.77 17.47
N HIS A 183 -20.55 6.29 18.67
CA HIS A 183 -21.76 6.69 19.41
C HIS A 183 -21.72 8.17 19.78
N VAL A 184 -20.60 8.66 20.32
CA VAL A 184 -20.42 10.07 20.67
C VAL A 184 -20.50 10.96 19.42
N HIS A 185 -19.87 10.55 18.32
CA HIS A 185 -19.93 11.28 17.05
C HIS A 185 -21.36 11.35 16.51
N PHE A 186 -22.10 10.24 16.56
CA PHE A 186 -23.50 10.21 16.12
C PHE A 186 -24.38 11.08 17.00
N PHE A 187 -24.20 11.05 18.32
CA PHE A 187 -24.93 11.89 19.26
C PHE A 187 -24.65 13.39 19.02
N MET A 188 -23.40 13.77 18.77
CA MET A 188 -23.04 15.15 18.47
C MET A 188 -23.66 15.63 17.15
N LEU A 189 -23.67 14.78 16.11
CA LEU A 189 -24.35 15.08 14.85
C LEU A 189 -25.87 15.26 15.03
N ASP A 190 -26.52 14.40 15.81
CA ASP A 190 -27.96 14.49 16.09
C ASP A 190 -28.33 15.82 16.76
N ILE A 191 -27.52 16.28 17.73
CA ILE A 191 -27.75 17.58 18.40
C ILE A 191 -27.63 18.73 17.41
N GLN A 192 -26.60 18.72 16.56
CA GLN A 192 -26.41 19.78 15.56
C GLN A 192 -27.56 19.82 14.54
N ILE A 193 -28.02 18.65 14.07
CA ILE A 193 -29.16 18.54 13.17
C ILE A 193 -30.43 19.06 13.84
N SER A 194 -30.70 18.66 15.08
CA SER A 194 -31.87 19.11 15.83
C SER A 194 -31.91 20.63 16.03
N LYS A 195 -30.76 21.24 16.35
CA LYS A 195 -30.64 22.71 16.43
C LYS A 195 -30.93 23.39 15.09
N ARG A 196 -30.36 22.88 13.99
CA ARG A 196 -30.60 23.43 12.64
C ARG A 196 -32.07 23.30 12.22
N VAL A 197 -32.70 22.14 12.46
CA VAL A 197 -34.12 21.91 12.15
C VAL A 197 -35.03 22.82 12.96
N SER A 198 -34.75 23.00 14.26
CA SER A 198 -35.54 23.87 15.14
C SER A 198 -35.44 25.34 14.73
N ALA A 199 -34.24 25.83 14.40
CA ALA A 199 -34.05 27.20 13.90
C ALA A 199 -34.83 27.45 12.59
N ILE A 200 -34.80 26.49 11.65
CA ILE A 200 -35.57 26.57 10.40
C ILE A 200 -37.07 26.53 10.67
N ARG A 201 -37.54 25.69 11.61
CA ARG A 201 -38.95 25.62 12.01
C ARG A 201 -39.44 26.94 12.61
N CYS A 202 -38.65 27.57 13.48
CA CYS A 202 -38.97 28.90 14.01
C CYS A 202 -39.05 29.96 12.91
N PHE A 203 -38.12 29.95 11.96
CA PHE A 203 -38.15 30.85 10.80
C PHE A 203 -39.41 30.64 9.94
N SER A 204 -39.81 29.39 9.71
CA SER A 204 -41.05 29.06 8.98
C SER A 204 -42.30 29.40 9.79
N SER A 205 -42.27 29.37 11.12
CA SER A 205 -43.44 29.65 11.97
C SER A 205 -43.70 31.14 12.14
N SER A 206 -42.67 31.99 12.04
CA SER A 206 -42.77 33.44 12.20
C SER A 206 -43.62 34.07 11.09
N SER A 207 -44.80 34.58 11.45
CA SER A 207 -45.82 35.15 10.54
C SER A 207 -45.32 36.36 9.75
N SER A 208 -44.48 37.23 10.34
CA SER A 208 -43.88 38.37 9.64
C SER A 208 -42.95 37.99 8.49
N ILE A 209 -42.26 36.85 8.60
CA ILE A 209 -41.29 36.40 7.59
C ILE A 209 -42.00 35.70 6.43
N ARG A 210 -43.08 34.97 6.71
CA ARG A 210 -43.93 34.34 5.69
C ARG A 210 -44.52 35.36 4.71
N LEU A 211 -45.00 36.50 5.23
CA LEU A 211 -45.54 37.59 4.41
C LEU A 211 -44.46 38.25 3.54
N ASN A 212 -43.31 38.61 4.12
CA ASN A 212 -42.21 39.20 3.35
C ASN A 212 -41.65 38.26 2.28
N VAL A 213 -41.52 36.97 2.57
CA VAL A 213 -41.04 35.98 1.60
C VAL A 213 -42.06 35.75 0.47
N SER A 214 -43.36 35.69 0.79
CA SER A 214 -44.41 35.53 -0.23
C SER A 214 -44.50 36.74 -1.16
N VAL A 215 -44.29 37.96 -0.65
CA VAL A 215 -44.24 39.19 -1.46
C VAL A 215 -43.00 39.21 -2.35
N ILE A 216 -41.82 38.86 -1.82
CA ILE A 216 -40.56 38.83 -2.58
C ILE A 216 -40.60 37.76 -3.69
N LEU A 217 -41.17 36.58 -3.42
CA LEU A 217 -41.35 35.51 -4.41
C LEU A 217 -42.30 35.91 -5.54
N HIS A 218 -43.28 36.78 -5.26
CA HIS A 218 -44.21 37.29 -6.27
C HIS A 218 -43.58 38.36 -7.17
N VAL A 219 -42.64 39.16 -6.64
CA VAL A 219 -41.90 40.19 -7.39
C VAL A 219 -40.77 39.58 -8.23
N PHE A 220 -40.15 38.48 -7.77
CA PHE A 220 -39.03 37.83 -8.48
C PHE A 220 -39.28 36.32 -8.71
N PRO A 221 -39.91 35.93 -9.83
CA PRO A 221 -40.27 34.53 -10.11
C PRO A 221 -39.05 33.60 -10.27
N HIS A 222 -37.86 34.14 -10.58
CA HIS A 222 -36.62 33.35 -10.70
C HIS A 222 -36.12 32.79 -9.34
N LEU A 223 -36.57 33.33 -8.21
CA LEU A 223 -36.24 32.87 -6.85
C LEU A 223 -37.19 31.76 -6.34
N GLN A 224 -38.34 31.53 -7.00
CA GLN A 224 -39.28 30.46 -6.63
C GLN A 224 -38.66 29.07 -6.69
N GLN A 225 -37.87 28.79 -7.72
CA GLN A 225 -37.26 27.48 -7.91
C GLN A 225 -36.27 27.16 -6.77
N SER A 226 -35.43 28.13 -6.38
CA SER A 226 -34.49 27.99 -5.27
C SER A 226 -35.19 27.86 -3.91
N TYR A 227 -36.28 28.62 -3.70
CA TYR A 227 -37.03 28.56 -2.45
C TYR A 227 -37.79 27.24 -2.30
N LEU A 228 -38.44 26.75 -3.37
CA LEU A 228 -39.09 25.44 -3.40
C LEU A 228 -38.08 24.32 -3.20
N CYS A 229 -36.89 24.40 -3.80
CA CYS A 229 -35.83 23.42 -3.60
C CYS A 229 -35.34 23.37 -2.14
N HIS A 230 -35.18 24.54 -1.51
CA HIS A 230 -34.91 24.65 -0.06
C HIS A 230 -36.04 24.08 0.80
N LEU A 231 -37.30 24.39 0.49
CA LEU A 231 -38.47 23.86 1.19
C LEU A 231 -38.59 22.34 1.04
N TYR A 232 -38.32 21.80 -0.15
CA TYR A 232 -38.32 20.37 -0.42
C TYR A 232 -37.18 19.67 0.31
N ALA A 233 -35.98 20.26 0.32
CA ALA A 233 -34.84 19.80 1.10
C ALA A 233 -35.13 19.81 2.61
N VAL A 234 -35.83 20.83 3.10
CA VAL A 234 -36.26 20.95 4.51
C VAL A 234 -37.34 19.91 4.87
N LYS A 235 -38.35 19.71 4.01
CA LYS A 235 -39.38 18.68 4.21
C LYS A 235 -38.76 17.27 4.17
N LYS A 236 -37.79 17.05 3.28
CA LYS A 236 -37.03 15.79 3.16
C LYS A 236 -36.14 15.57 4.38
N ALA A 237 -35.44 16.59 4.87
CA ALA A 237 -34.62 16.51 6.08
C ALA A 237 -35.46 16.27 7.34
N SER A 238 -36.61 16.94 7.47
CA SER A 238 -37.56 16.73 8.58
C SER A 238 -38.14 15.30 8.56
N LYS A 239 -38.53 14.79 7.38
CA LYS A 239 -39.00 13.41 7.22
C LYS A 239 -37.90 12.38 7.50
N MET A 240 -36.65 12.67 7.12
CA MET A 240 -35.50 11.82 7.43
C MET A 240 -35.24 11.76 8.95
N SER A 241 -35.33 12.89 9.67
CA SER A 241 -35.14 12.91 11.13
C SER A 241 -36.20 12.10 11.89
N SER A 242 -37.47 12.12 11.46
CA SER A 242 -38.52 11.28 12.04
C SER A 242 -38.29 9.79 11.77
N ILE A 243 -37.74 9.43 10.60
CA ILE A 243 -37.39 8.03 10.28
C ILE A 243 -36.21 7.55 11.14
N THR A 244 -35.23 8.41 11.44
CA THR A 244 -34.12 8.08 12.34
C THR A 244 -34.56 7.86 13.79
N GLU A 245 -35.55 8.61 14.29
CA GLU A 245 -36.16 8.35 15.60
C GLU A 245 -36.94 7.03 15.63
N ILE A 246 -37.70 6.71 14.58
CA ILE A 246 -38.44 5.43 14.46
C ILE A 246 -37.47 4.23 14.34
N SER A 247 -36.29 4.42 13.75
CA SER A 247 -35.25 3.39 13.70
C SER A 247 -34.56 3.15 15.05
N LYS A 248 -34.51 4.16 15.94
CA LYS A 248 -34.01 4.00 17.31
C LYS A 248 -35.02 3.24 18.19
N THR A 249 -36.32 3.34 17.93
CA THR A 249 -37.36 2.60 18.66
C THR A 249 -37.59 1.18 18.12
N SER A 250 -37.10 0.84 16.93
CA SER A 250 -37.29 -0.48 16.29
C SER A 250 -36.11 -1.45 16.38
N LYS A 251 -35.00 -1.11 17.05
CA LYS A 251 -34.00 -2.14 17.41
C LYS A 251 -34.63 -3.07 18.45
N PRO A 252 -34.84 -4.36 18.14
CA PRO A 252 -35.40 -5.28 19.11
C PRO A 252 -34.43 -5.43 20.27
N VAL A 253 -35.00 -5.42 21.46
CA VAL A 253 -34.44 -5.94 22.69
C VAL A 253 -33.99 -7.39 22.42
N SER A 254 -32.71 -7.59 22.12
CA SER A 254 -32.10 -8.91 22.05
C SER A 254 -30.70 -8.89 22.65
N VAL A 255 -30.62 -8.48 23.92
CA VAL A 255 -29.52 -8.85 24.84
C VAL A 255 -30.12 -8.96 26.24
N LEU A 256 -30.88 -10.03 26.47
CA LEU A 256 -31.09 -10.57 27.81
C LEU A 256 -31.41 -12.06 27.68
N ALA A 257 -30.34 -12.84 27.48
CA ALA A 257 -30.18 -14.26 27.78
C ALA A 257 -28.69 -14.59 27.67
#